data_AF-A0A524CEB4-F1
#
_entry.id   AF-A0A524CEB4-F1
#
_cell.length_a   1.000
_cell.length_b   1.000
_cell.length_c   1.000
_cell.angle_alpha   90.00
_cell.angle_beta   90.00
_cell.angle_gamma   90.00
#
_symmetry.space_group_name_H-M   'P 1'
#
loop_
_entity.id
_entity.type
_entity.pdbx_description
1 polymer ?
#
loop_
_entity_poly.entity_id
_entity_poly.type
_entity_poly.pdbx_seq_one_letter_code
_entity_poly.pdbx_strand_id
1 'polypeptide(L)'
;MSEDKKNLNHEKSNSVLDELPINDLSIDPMDSKVKELLAIEHILEKYVLSVNTKYHSHVFPSSQLTKVVMKKLNIKNKNMFRIYHGKVKKILKKWEGKNYCEHVDTTHYSHCKKTKKIYQFKDDTFYRFNLYKMIPIR
;
A
#
# COMPACT_ATOMS: atom_id res chain seq x y z
N MET A 1 73.07 21.21 -19.14
CA MET A 1 71.98 20.67 -19.98
C MET A 1 70.69 21.00 -19.28
N SER A 2 70.09 22.12 -19.68
CA SER A 2 68.98 22.15 -20.64
C SER A 2 67.68 22.11 -19.85
N GLU A 3 67.02 23.25 -19.77
CA GLU A 3 65.66 23.44 -20.33
C GLU A 3 64.61 23.00 -19.30
N ASP A 4 63.44 23.61 -19.14
CA ASP A 4 62.82 24.80 -19.69
C ASP A 4 61.47 24.92 -18.94
N LYS A 5 61.06 26.17 -18.69
CA LYS A 5 59.71 26.73 -18.93
C LYS A 5 58.45 26.25 -18.16
N LYS A 6 57.58 27.27 -18.06
CA LYS A 6 56.10 27.32 -17.91
C LYS A 6 55.65 27.51 -16.46
N ASN A 7 55.15 28.66 -16.00
CA ASN A 7 54.32 29.72 -16.58
C ASN A 7 52.88 29.29 -16.97
N LEU A 8 51.94 30.15 -16.56
CA LEU A 8 50.52 30.30 -16.92
C LEU A 8 49.42 29.64 -16.06
N ASN A 9 48.63 30.57 -15.50
CA ASN A 9 47.17 30.70 -15.56
C ASN A 9 46.32 29.79 -14.64
N HIS A 10 45.61 30.35 -13.64
CA HIS A 10 44.42 31.20 -13.73
C HIS A 10 43.19 30.39 -14.11
N GLU A 11 42.40 30.01 -13.10
CA GLU A 11 40.93 30.02 -13.21
C GLU A 11 40.31 30.12 -11.82
N LYS A 12 39.68 31.28 -11.58
CA LYS A 12 38.65 31.45 -10.57
C LYS A 12 37.39 30.77 -11.11
N SER A 13 36.78 29.90 -10.30
CA SER A 13 35.38 29.54 -10.47
C SER A 13 34.69 29.62 -9.12
N ASN A 14 34.12 30.80 -8.86
CA ASN A 14 33.00 30.94 -7.96
C ASN A 14 31.80 30.24 -8.61
N SER A 15 31.21 29.26 -7.93
CA SER A 15 29.83 28.84 -8.13
C SER A 15 29.22 28.71 -6.74
N VAL A 16 28.65 29.79 -6.23
CA VAL A 16 27.20 30.04 -6.30
C VAL A 16 26.46 28.89 -5.60
N LEU A 17 26.20 29.11 -4.31
CA LEU A 17 25.14 28.46 -3.57
C LEU A 17 23.82 28.83 -4.26
N ASP A 18 23.41 28.02 -5.22
CA ASP A 18 22.03 28.02 -5.67
C ASP A 18 21.21 27.35 -4.56
N GLU A 19 20.65 28.20 -3.71
CA GLU A 19 19.44 27.91 -2.97
C GLU A 19 18.37 27.48 -3.99
N LEU A 20 18.13 26.17 -4.08
CA LEU A 20 16.98 25.69 -4.84
C LEU A 20 15.71 26.26 -4.20
N PRO A 21 14.90 27.02 -4.95
CA PRO A 21 13.65 27.53 -4.43
C PRO A 21 12.73 26.33 -4.18
N ILE A 22 12.27 26.19 -2.93
CA ILE A 22 11.17 25.32 -2.53
C ILE A 22 9.89 25.97 -3.09
N ASN A 23 9.74 25.94 -4.41
CA ASN A 23 8.51 26.31 -5.07
C ASN A 23 7.72 25.03 -5.33
N ASP A 24 6.61 24.96 -4.60
CA ASP A 24 5.33 24.53 -5.17
C ASP A 24 5.24 23.04 -5.50
N LEU A 25 5.29 22.19 -4.47
CA LEU A 25 4.44 21.00 -4.50
C LEU A 25 3.00 21.49 -4.43
N SER A 26 2.42 21.78 -5.59
CA SER A 26 0.98 21.89 -5.76
C SER A 26 0.38 20.57 -5.25
N ILE A 27 -0.14 20.58 -4.03
CA ILE A 27 -0.96 19.49 -3.52
C ILE A 27 -2.26 19.62 -4.30
N ASP A 28 -2.29 19.03 -5.49
CA ASP A 28 -3.52 18.88 -6.26
C ASP A 28 -4.59 18.32 -5.31
N PRO A 29 -5.85 18.78 -5.39
CA PRO A 29 -6.92 18.26 -4.57
C PRO A 29 -7.04 16.76 -4.84
N MET A 30 -6.43 15.97 -3.95
CA MET A 30 -6.23 14.54 -4.14
C MET A 30 -7.59 13.91 -4.47
N ASP A 31 -7.71 13.34 -5.68
CA ASP A 31 -8.96 12.83 -6.25
C ASP A 31 -9.73 12.02 -5.20
N SER A 32 -11.01 12.37 -4.98
CA SER A 32 -11.89 11.76 -3.98
C SER A 32 -11.86 10.23 -4.01
N LYS A 33 -11.64 9.64 -5.19
CA LYS A 33 -11.48 8.18 -5.38
C LYS A 33 -10.25 7.61 -4.69
N VAL A 34 -9.13 8.35 -4.69
CA VAL A 34 -7.87 7.92 -4.08
C VAL A 34 -8.01 7.92 -2.56
N LYS A 35 -8.62 8.97 -1.99
CA LYS A 35 -8.90 9.05 -0.55
C LYS A 35 -9.75 7.87 -0.07
N GLU A 36 -10.78 7.50 -0.83
CA GLU A 36 -11.63 6.37 -0.49
C GLU A 36 -10.86 5.03 -0.51
N LEU A 37 -10.02 4.80 -1.53
CA LEU A 37 -9.22 3.57 -1.61
C LEU A 37 -8.23 3.47 -0.45
N LEU A 38 -7.59 4.58 -0.05
CA LEU A 38 -6.70 4.63 1.10
C LEU A 38 -7.45 4.32 2.41
N ALA A 39 -8.66 4.86 2.59
CA ALA A 39 -9.48 4.55 3.75
C ALA A 39 -9.85 3.06 3.83
N ILE A 40 -10.19 2.44 2.69
CA ILE A 40 -10.47 1.00 2.62
C ILE A 40 -9.21 0.20 2.94
N GLU A 41 -8.05 0.56 2.37
CA GLU A 41 -6.77 -0.09 2.63
C GLU A 41 -6.44 -0.07 4.13
N HIS A 42 -6.57 1.10 4.78
CA HIS A 42 -6.34 1.24 6.22
C HIS A 42 -7.29 0.36 7.08
N ILE A 43 -8.58 0.29 6.72
CA ILE A 43 -9.54 -0.59 7.42
C ILE A 43 -9.11 -2.05 7.32
N LEU A 44 -8.66 -2.49 6.15
CA LEU A 44 -8.21 -3.85 5.92
C LEU A 44 -6.95 -4.18 6.72
N GLU A 45 -5.93 -3.32 6.68
CA GLU A 45 -4.68 -3.51 7.43
C GLU A 45 -4.98 -3.68 8.92
N LYS A 46 -5.76 -2.75 9.48
CA LYS A 46 -6.12 -2.74 10.90
C LYS A 46 -6.89 -4.00 11.29
N TYR A 47 -7.79 -4.46 10.43
CA TYR A 47 -8.56 -5.69 10.67
C TYR A 47 -7.67 -6.94 10.61
N VAL A 48 -6.93 -7.11 9.52
CA VAL A 48 -6.05 -8.28 9.30
C VAL A 48 -5.04 -8.41 10.43
N LEU A 49 -4.39 -7.30 10.80
CA LEU A 49 -3.49 -7.24 11.94
C LEU A 49 -4.21 -7.61 13.25
N SER A 50 -5.39 -7.03 13.53
CA SER A 50 -6.11 -7.32 14.78
C SER A 50 -6.51 -8.79 14.91
N VAL A 51 -6.91 -9.42 13.80
CA VAL A 51 -7.29 -10.83 13.78
C VAL A 51 -6.06 -11.71 13.94
N ASN A 52 -4.94 -11.36 13.28
CA ASN A 52 -3.70 -12.10 13.42
C ASN A 52 -3.13 -12.00 14.85
N THR A 53 -3.08 -10.80 15.45
CA THR A 53 -2.61 -10.65 16.83
C THR A 53 -3.46 -11.42 17.84
N LYS A 54 -4.78 -11.55 17.61
CA LYS A 54 -5.68 -12.21 18.55
C LYS A 54 -5.80 -13.72 18.34
N TYR A 55 -5.71 -14.19 17.11
CA TYR A 55 -6.05 -15.57 16.73
C TYR A 55 -4.96 -16.26 15.90
N HIS A 56 -3.84 -15.59 15.62
CA HIS A 56 -2.78 -16.09 14.73
C HIS A 56 -3.32 -16.58 13.38
N SER A 57 -4.37 -15.93 12.87
CA SER A 57 -4.90 -16.27 11.55
C SER A 57 -4.14 -15.51 10.46
N HIS A 58 -3.79 -16.24 9.41
CA HIS A 58 -3.10 -15.75 8.23
C HIS A 58 -4.00 -15.77 6.99
N VAL A 59 -5.20 -16.33 7.12
CA VAL A 59 -6.04 -16.69 5.97
C VAL A 59 -7.35 -15.91 5.99
N PHE A 60 -7.62 -15.18 4.92
CA PHE A 60 -8.74 -14.25 4.83
C PHE A 60 -9.49 -14.38 3.50
N PRO A 61 -10.77 -14.79 3.53
CA PRO A 61 -11.63 -14.73 2.35
C PRO A 61 -11.89 -13.28 1.92
N SER A 62 -11.76 -12.98 0.63
CA SER A 62 -12.03 -11.62 0.10
C SER A 62 -13.45 -11.11 0.38
N SER A 63 -14.43 -12.02 0.44
CA SER A 63 -15.81 -11.70 0.79
C SER A 63 -15.97 -11.29 2.25
N GLN A 64 -15.23 -11.91 3.17
CA GLN A 64 -15.20 -11.53 4.59
C GLN A 64 -14.60 -10.15 4.76
N LEU A 65 -13.45 -9.89 4.13
CA LEU A 65 -12.80 -8.58 4.13
C LEU A 65 -13.74 -7.48 3.61
N THR A 66 -14.50 -7.77 2.55
CA THR A 66 -15.51 -6.83 2.01
C THR A 66 -16.63 -6.54 2.99
N LYS A 67 -17.15 -7.56 3.68
CA LYS A 67 -18.17 -7.36 4.72
C LYS A 67 -17.66 -6.49 5.86
N VAL A 68 -16.40 -6.66 6.26
CA VAL A 68 -15.77 -5.84 7.30
C VAL A 68 -15.68 -4.38 6.86
N VAL A 69 -15.20 -4.13 5.64
CA VAL A 69 -15.12 -2.77 5.07
C VAL A 69 -16.50 -2.11 5.04
N MET A 70 -17.50 -2.78 4.47
CA MET A 70 -18.86 -2.25 4.41
C MET A 70 -19.43 -1.97 5.80
N LYS A 71 -19.17 -2.85 6.78
CA LYS A 71 -19.60 -2.65 8.18
C LYS A 71 -18.92 -1.42 8.79
N LYS A 72 -17.62 -1.23 8.57
CA LYS A 72 -16.86 -0.10 9.13
C LYS A 72 -17.23 1.24 8.49
N LEU A 73 -17.63 1.23 7.22
CA LEU A 73 -18.14 2.39 6.49
C LEU A 73 -19.65 2.61 6.67
N ASN A 74 -20.33 1.84 7.55
CA ASN A 74 -21.77 1.90 7.78
C ASN A 74 -22.66 1.72 6.53
N ILE A 75 -22.20 0.91 5.58
CA ILE A 75 -22.89 0.68 4.31
C ILE A 75 -23.87 -0.48 4.46
N LYS A 76 -25.16 -0.14 4.55
CA LYS A 76 -26.24 -1.12 4.72
C LYS A 76 -26.76 -1.70 3.40
N ASN A 77 -26.52 -1.01 2.28
CA ASN A 77 -27.02 -1.43 0.98
C ASN A 77 -26.24 -2.65 0.45
N LYS A 78 -26.92 -3.80 0.37
CA LYS A 78 -26.35 -5.07 -0.14
C LYS A 78 -25.91 -4.98 -1.61
N ASN A 79 -26.55 -4.13 -2.41
CA ASN A 79 -26.20 -3.96 -3.83
C ASN A 79 -24.81 -3.34 -4.02
N MET A 80 -24.31 -2.63 -3.00
CA MET A 80 -22.97 -2.05 -3.00
C MET A 80 -21.87 -3.11 -2.81
N PHE A 81 -22.22 -4.34 -2.40
CA PHE A 81 -21.22 -5.39 -2.16
C PHE A 81 -20.33 -5.63 -3.37
N ARG A 82 -20.89 -5.67 -4.59
CA ARG A 82 -20.11 -5.88 -5.82
C ARG A 82 -19.07 -4.77 -6.03
N ILE A 83 -19.43 -3.53 -5.73
CA ILE A 83 -18.56 -2.36 -5.89
C ILE A 83 -17.40 -2.44 -4.88
N TYR A 84 -17.70 -2.65 -3.60
CA TYR A 84 -16.67 -2.74 -2.56
C TYR A 84 -15.82 -4.00 -2.70
N HIS A 85 -16.38 -5.12 -3.13
CA HIS A 85 -15.61 -6.33 -3.43
C HIS A 85 -14.60 -6.08 -4.55
N GLY A 86 -14.97 -5.28 -5.56
CA GLY A 86 -14.05 -4.82 -6.59
C GLY A 86 -12.91 -3.98 -6.03
N LYS A 87 -13.20 -3.03 -5.13
CA LYS A 87 -12.17 -2.19 -4.48
C LYS A 87 -11.23 -3.01 -3.59
N VAL A 88 -11.78 -3.89 -2.75
CA VAL A 88 -11.01 -4.81 -1.90
C VAL A 88 -10.10 -5.71 -2.74
N LYS A 89 -10.60 -6.28 -3.84
CA LYS A 89 -9.77 -7.08 -4.75
C LYS A 89 -8.61 -6.30 -5.35
N LYS A 90 -8.82 -5.03 -5.73
CA LYS A 90 -7.74 -4.18 -6.25
C LYS A 90 -6.63 -3.98 -5.21
N ILE A 91 -7.00 -3.73 -3.95
CA ILE A 91 -6.05 -3.58 -2.84
C ILE A 91 -5.31 -4.89 -2.59
N LEU A 92 -6.02 -6.03 -2.54
CA LEU A 92 -5.39 -7.33 -2.32
C LEU A 92 -4.42 -7.71 -3.44
N LYS A 93 -4.76 -7.40 -4.71
CA LYS A 93 -3.83 -7.59 -5.83
C LYS A 93 -2.60 -6.68 -5.75
N LYS A 94 -2.77 -5.44 -5.25
CA LYS A 94 -1.65 -4.53 -4.96
C LYS A 94 -0.75 -5.10 -3.87
N TRP A 95 -1.32 -5.69 -2.81
CA TRP A 95 -0.58 -6.33 -1.73
C TRP A 95 0.14 -7.60 -2.18
N GLU A 96 -0.50 -8.37 -3.04
CA GLU A 96 0.13 -9.52 -3.70
C GLU A 96 1.34 -9.10 -4.53
N GLY A 97 1.23 -8.03 -5.33
CA GLY A 97 2.37 -7.45 -6.06
C GLY A 97 3.48 -6.91 -5.14
N LYS A 98 3.17 -6.61 -3.88
CA LYS A 98 4.14 -6.24 -2.83
C LYS A 98 4.62 -7.43 -1.99
N ASN A 99 4.21 -8.65 -2.35
CA ASN A 99 4.55 -9.89 -1.66
C ASN A 99 4.01 -9.96 -0.21
N TYR A 100 2.94 -9.25 0.10
CA TYR A 100 2.30 -9.25 1.44
C TYR A 100 1.34 -10.44 1.62
N CYS A 101 0.74 -10.89 0.53
CA CYS A 101 -0.15 -12.03 0.54
C CYS A 101 -0.10 -12.75 -0.79
N GLU A 102 -0.63 -13.97 -0.79
CA GLU A 102 -0.80 -14.80 -1.98
C GLU A 102 -2.25 -15.26 -2.06
N HIS A 103 -2.78 -15.36 -3.26
CA HIS A 103 -4.11 -15.94 -3.45
C HIS A 103 -4.00 -17.46 -3.44
N VAL A 104 -4.86 -18.11 -2.67
CA VAL A 104 -4.99 -19.57 -2.64
C VAL A 104 -6.30 -19.90 -3.35
N ASP A 105 -6.17 -20.53 -4.52
CA ASP A 105 -7.33 -21.07 -5.21
C ASP A 105 -7.80 -22.33 -4.48
N THR A 106 -8.96 -22.25 -3.83
CA THR A 106 -9.59 -23.45 -3.29
C THR A 106 -10.19 -24.26 -4.43
N THR A 107 -9.82 -25.54 -4.54
CA THR A 107 -10.45 -26.49 -5.44
C THR A 107 -11.97 -26.47 -5.28
N HIS A 108 -12.66 -26.69 -6.40
CA HIS A 108 -14.11 -26.82 -6.42
C HIS A 108 -14.56 -27.87 -5.40
N TYR A 109 -15.37 -27.47 -4.41
CA TYR A 109 -16.23 -28.45 -3.76
C TYR A 109 -17.17 -29.01 -4.83
N SER A 110 -17.32 -30.33 -4.90
CA SER A 110 -18.06 -31.08 -5.93
C SER A 110 -19.46 -30.52 -6.27
N HIS A 111 -20.10 -29.77 -5.37
CA HIS A 111 -21.41 -29.13 -5.57
C HIS A 111 -21.39 -27.60 -5.78
N CYS A 112 -20.23 -26.94 -5.74
CA CYS A 112 -20.13 -25.48 -5.84
C CYS A 112 -19.25 -25.08 -7.03
N LYS A 113 -19.87 -24.49 -8.07
CA LYS A 113 -19.19 -23.94 -9.25
C LYS A 113 -18.40 -22.64 -8.99
N LYS A 114 -18.34 -22.15 -7.74
CA LYS A 114 -17.72 -20.86 -7.42
C LYS A 114 -16.46 -21.07 -6.58
N THR A 115 -15.29 -20.79 -7.17
CA THR A 115 -14.04 -20.67 -6.43
C THR A 115 -14.11 -19.47 -5.49
N LYS A 116 -13.82 -19.71 -4.21
CA LYS A 116 -13.71 -18.63 -3.23
C LYS A 116 -12.28 -18.10 -3.32
N LYS A 117 -12.11 -16.81 -3.63
CA LYS A 117 -10.80 -16.17 -3.54
C LYS A 117 -10.43 -15.96 -2.08
N ILE A 118 -9.50 -16.78 -1.61
CA ILE A 118 -8.91 -16.73 -0.28
C ILE A 118 -7.50 -16.15 -0.42
N TYR A 119 -7.11 -15.28 0.51
CA TYR A 119 -5.78 -14.70 0.55
C TYR A 119 -5.07 -15.16 1.81
N GLN A 120 -3.86 -15.65 1.65
CA GLN A 120 -2.96 -16.06 2.73
C GLN A 120 -1.87 -15.01 2.89
N PHE A 121 -1.70 -14.50 4.11
CA PHE A 121 -0.75 -13.45 4.46
C PHE A 121 0.51 -14.05 5.06
N LYS A 122 1.66 -13.50 4.68
CA LYS A 122 2.96 -13.93 5.20
C LYS A 122 3.22 -13.33 6.58
N ASP A 123 4.02 -13.99 7.40
CA ASP A 123 4.31 -13.53 8.77
C ASP A 123 4.98 -12.15 8.78
N ASP A 124 5.92 -11.92 7.86
CA ASP A 124 6.64 -10.66 7.68
C ASP A 124 5.71 -9.47 7.40
N THR A 125 4.52 -9.74 6.84
CA THR A 125 3.54 -8.70 6.50
C THR A 125 2.97 -8.02 7.73
N PHE A 126 2.75 -8.77 8.81
CA PHE A 126 2.20 -8.19 10.05
C PHE A 126 3.21 -7.28 10.74
N TYR A 127 4.51 -7.60 10.64
CA TYR A 127 5.58 -6.70 11.09
C TYR A 127 5.60 -5.41 10.26
N ARG A 128 5.48 -5.51 8.93
CA ARG A 128 5.39 -4.34 8.04
C ARG A 128 4.17 -3.47 8.38
N PHE A 129 3.00 -4.07 8.63
CA PHE A 129 1.81 -3.33 9.05
C PHE A 129 1.97 -2.66 10.42
N ASN A 130 2.74 -3.25 11.34
CA ASN A 130 3.03 -2.65 12.65
C ASN A 130 4.03 -1.49 12.56
N LEU A 131 5.03 -1.55 11.68
CA LEU A 131 6.03 -0.48 11.51
C LEU A 131 5.40 0.86 11.10
N TYR A 132 4.36 0.86 10.26
CA TYR A 132 3.63 2.08 9.87
C TYR A 132 2.84 2.74 11.01
N LYS A 133 2.71 2.12 12.19
CA LYS A 133 2.15 2.78 13.39
C LYS A 133 3.17 3.59 14.18
N MET A 134 4.48 3.40 13.92
CA MET A 134 5.54 4.06 14.70
C MET A 134 6.03 5.37 14.09
N ILE A 135 5.53 5.78 12.92
CA ILE A 135 5.78 7.11 12.37
C ILE A 135 4.57 7.99 12.74
N PRO A 136 4.66 8.83 13.78
CA PRO A 136 3.66 9.87 13.98
C PRO A 136 3.74 10.80 12.77
N ILE A 137 2.67 10.80 11.96
CA ILE A 137 2.43 11.91 11.03
C ILE A 137 2.14 13.11 11.93
N ARG A 138 3.16 13.93 12.16
CA ARG A 138 3.04 15.27 12.74
C ARG A 138 2.96 16.28 11.61
#